data_AF-A0A970PUZ6-F1
#
_entry.id   AF-A0A970PUZ6-F1
#
_cell.length_a   1.000
_cell.length_b   1.000
_cell.length_c   1.000
_cell.angle_alpha   90.00
_cell.angle_beta   90.00
_cell.angle_gamma   90.00
#
_symmetry.space_group_name_H-M   'P 1'
#
loop_
_entity.id
_entity.type
_entity.pdbx_description
1 polymer ?
#
loop_
_entity_poly.entity_id
_entity_poly.type
_entity_poly.pdbx_seq_one_letter_code
_entity_poly.pdbx_strand_id
1 'polypeptide(L)'
;MYTIEEIDNFLDFFVSKSEKHIIWFLLRPLLKDVNDNLIAELAFASNSEYIITFNKKDFLGVENYGIQVIAPQEFLKILGE
;
A
#
# COMPACT_ATOMS: atom_id res chain seq x y z
N MET A 1 -19.06 7.17 -18.29
CA MET A 1 -19.37 6.09 -17.33
C MET A 1 -18.66 4.86 -17.85
N TYR A 2 -17.79 4.23 -17.06
CA TYR A 2 -17.01 3.08 -17.52
C TYR A 2 -17.92 1.84 -17.62
N THR A 3 -17.69 1.05 -18.66
CA THR A 3 -18.26 -0.29 -18.81
C THR A 3 -17.59 -1.26 -17.84
N ILE A 4 -18.25 -2.38 -17.56
CA ILE A 4 -17.67 -3.45 -16.71
C ILE A 4 -16.36 -3.96 -17.34
N GLU A 5 -16.35 -4.12 -18.67
CA GLU A 5 -15.17 -4.56 -19.42
C GLU A 5 -13.98 -3.59 -19.31
N GLU A 6 -14.22 -2.28 -19.32
CA GLU A 6 -13.16 -1.28 -19.10
C GLU A 6 -12.57 -1.36 -17.69
N ILE A 7 -13.42 -1.62 -16.68
CA ILE A 7 -12.98 -1.78 -15.29
C ILE A 7 -12.13 -3.05 -15.15
N ASP A 8 -12.61 -4.18 -15.69
CA ASP A 8 -11.89 -5.46 -15.62
C ASP A 8 -10.54 -5.38 -16.33
N ASN A 9 -10.49 -4.80 -17.53
CA ASN A 9 -9.23 -4.61 -18.26
C ASN A 9 -8.22 -3.75 -17.48
N PHE A 10 -8.68 -2.70 -16.81
CA PHE A 10 -7.81 -1.87 -15.97
C PHE A 10 -7.28 -2.67 -14.76
N LEU A 11 -8.15 -3.42 -14.07
CA LEU A 11 -7.75 -4.22 -12.91
C LEU A 11 -6.78 -5.34 -13.30
N ASP A 12 -7.04 -6.04 -14.41
CA ASP A 12 -6.15 -7.09 -14.94
C ASP A 12 -4.78 -6.51 -15.31
N PHE A 13 -4.76 -5.36 -15.97
CA PHE A 13 -3.51 -4.66 -16.25
C PHE A 13 -2.77 -4.28 -14.95
N PHE A 14 -3.46 -3.69 -13.98
CA PHE A 14 -2.86 -3.26 -12.71
C PHE A 14 -2.27 -4.46 -11.93
N VAL A 15 -3.01 -5.56 -11.83
CA VAL A 15 -2.53 -6.79 -11.19
C VAL A 15 -1.36 -7.40 -11.98
N SER A 16 -1.36 -7.34 -13.31
CA SER A 16 -0.24 -7.82 -14.14
C SER A 16 1.07 -7.05 -13.91
N LYS A 17 0.97 -5.81 -13.43
CA LYS A 17 2.12 -4.95 -13.07
C LYS A 17 2.50 -5.04 -11.59
N SER A 18 1.75 -5.79 -10.79
CA SER A 18 1.96 -5.92 -9.36
C SER A 18 2.75 -7.18 -9.01
N GLU A 19 3.49 -7.14 -7.91
CA GLU A 19 4.13 -8.31 -7.32
C GLU A 19 3.24 -8.92 -6.23
N LYS A 20 3.05 -10.23 -6.25
CA LYS A 20 2.22 -10.94 -5.27
C LYS A 20 3.07 -11.36 -4.08
N HIS A 21 2.68 -10.94 -2.89
CA HIS A 21 3.33 -11.32 -1.65
C HIS A 21 2.37 -12.07 -0.74
N ILE A 22 2.89 -13.11 -0.07
CA ILE A 22 2.15 -13.84 0.95
C ILE A 22 2.41 -13.16 2.28
N ILE A 23 1.33 -12.89 3.02
CA ILE A 23 1.37 -12.42 4.41
C ILE A 23 0.67 -13.44 5.31
N TRP A 24 1.07 -13.49 6.57
CA TRP A 24 0.70 -14.58 7.46
C TRP A 24 -0.17 -14.12 8.63
N PHE A 25 -0.42 -12.80 8.77
CA PHE A 25 -1.18 -12.18 9.85
C PHE A 25 -0.61 -12.51 11.25
N LEU A 26 0.70 -12.77 11.32
CA LEU A 26 1.37 -13.22 12.54
C LEU A 26 1.93 -12.06 13.36
N LEU A 27 1.94 -10.84 12.81
CA LEU A 27 2.44 -9.67 13.51
C LEU A 27 1.45 -9.22 14.60
N ARG A 28 1.98 -8.79 15.74
CA ARG A 28 1.15 -8.10 16.74
C ARG A 28 0.58 -6.84 16.09
N PRO A 29 -0.71 -6.52 16.30
CA PRO A 29 -1.32 -5.33 15.72
C PRO A 29 -0.49 -4.10 16.05
N LEU A 30 0.07 -3.48 15.01
CA LEU A 30 0.84 -2.24 15.08
C LEU A 30 -0.11 -1.04 15.13
N LEU A 31 -1.14 -1.08 14.28
CA LEU A 31 -2.09 -0.02 14.07
C LEU A 31 -3.38 -0.27 14.83
N LYS A 32 -4.14 0.80 15.06
CA LYS A 32 -5.42 0.75 15.77
C LYS A 32 -6.49 -0.01 14.97
N ASP A 33 -6.51 0.14 13.65
CA ASP A 33 -7.41 -0.60 12.76
C ASP A 33 -6.74 -1.90 12.30
N VAL A 34 -7.45 -3.02 12.44
CA VAL A 34 -6.99 -4.34 12.01
C VAL A 34 -6.84 -4.41 10.49
N ASN A 35 -7.68 -3.69 9.74
CA ASN A 35 -7.59 -3.65 8.28
C ASN A 35 -6.34 -2.91 7.80
N ASP A 36 -5.92 -1.85 8.49
CA ASP A 36 -4.69 -1.14 8.12
C ASP A 36 -3.43 -1.97 8.45
N ASN A 37 -3.51 -2.84 9.46
CA ASN A 37 -2.42 -3.77 9.78
C ASN A 37 -2.13 -4.73 8.63
N LEU A 38 -3.14 -5.16 7.86
CA LEU A 38 -2.95 -5.95 6.64
C LEU A 38 -1.98 -5.27 5.67
N ILE A 39 -2.18 -3.97 5.46
CA ILE A 39 -1.42 -3.18 4.50
C ILE A 39 0.00 -2.92 5.03
N ALA A 40 0.13 -2.63 6.33
CA ALA A 40 1.44 -2.48 6.98
C ALA A 40 2.26 -3.78 6.93
N GLU A 41 1.63 -4.93 7.20
CA GLU A 41 2.28 -6.24 7.10
C GLU A 41 2.67 -6.58 5.66
N LEU A 42 1.80 -6.25 4.69
CA LEU A 42 2.13 -6.42 3.27
C LEU A 42 3.34 -5.60 2.88
N ALA A 43 3.39 -4.31 3.25
CA ALA A 43 4.52 -3.45 2.95
C ALA A 43 5.83 -3.97 3.57
N PHE A 44 5.77 -4.56 4.76
CA PHE A 44 6.92 -5.23 5.37
C PHE A 44 7.32 -6.50 4.60
N ALA A 45 6.37 -7.37 4.29
CA ALA A 45 6.61 -8.64 3.61
C ALA A 45 7.12 -8.45 2.16
N SER A 46 6.73 -7.36 1.50
CA SER A 46 7.20 -6.98 0.17
C SER A 46 8.50 -6.17 0.18
N ASN A 47 9.01 -5.81 1.36
CA ASN A 47 10.14 -4.89 1.51
C ASN A 47 9.90 -3.57 0.76
N SER A 48 8.66 -3.07 0.80
CA SER A 48 8.28 -1.81 0.16
C SER A 48 8.86 -0.62 0.91
N GLU A 49 9.42 0.33 0.16
CA GLU A 49 9.93 1.58 0.73
C GLU A 49 8.80 2.54 1.15
N TYR A 50 7.64 2.44 0.50
CA TYR A 50 6.54 3.38 0.66
C TYR A 50 5.17 2.70 0.83
N ILE A 51 4.34 3.25 1.72
CA ILE A 51 2.89 3.14 1.67
C ILE A 51 2.34 4.47 1.16
N ILE A 52 1.70 4.43 0.00
CA ILE A 52 1.14 5.62 -0.64
C ILE A 52 -0.35 5.72 -0.29
N THR A 53 -0.74 6.72 0.50
CA THR A 53 -2.12 6.90 0.97
C THR A 53 -2.44 8.34 1.33
N PHE A 54 -3.71 8.74 1.21
CA PHE A 54 -4.20 10.00 1.77
C PHE A 54 -4.39 9.93 3.29
N ASN A 55 -4.54 8.74 3.85
CA ASN A 55 -4.92 8.51 5.24
C ASN A 55 -3.70 8.31 6.15
N LYS A 56 -2.68 9.16 6.03
CA LYS A 56 -1.38 8.96 6.71
C LYS A 56 -1.48 8.71 8.22
N LYS A 57 -2.42 9.39 8.87
CA LYS A 57 -2.66 9.30 10.32
C LYS A 57 -3.00 7.88 10.79
N ASP A 58 -3.52 7.04 9.88
CA ASP A 58 -3.95 5.68 10.22
C ASP A 58 -2.75 4.71 10.23
N PHE A 59 -1.60 5.11 9.66
CA PHE A 59 -0.37 4.33 9.54
C PHE A 59 0.79 4.86 10.41
N LEU A 60 0.49 5.68 11.42
CA LEU A 60 1.51 6.19 12.33
C LEU A 60 2.22 5.03 13.06
N GLY A 61 3.55 5.08 13.10
CA GLY A 61 4.40 4.07 13.73
C GLY A 61 4.97 3.04 12.76
N VAL A 62 4.45 2.95 11.52
CA VAL A 62 4.98 2.08 10.45
C VAL A 62 6.40 2.50 10.04
N GLU A 63 6.71 3.79 10.16
CA GLU A 63 8.03 4.35 9.89
C GLU A 63 9.15 3.75 10.75
N ASN A 64 8.83 3.21 11.93
CA ASN A 64 9.81 2.54 12.78
C ASN A 64 10.34 1.23 12.16
N TYR A 65 9.69 0.74 11.10
CA TYR A 65 10.07 -0.45 10.35
C TYR A 65 10.71 -0.10 9.00
N GLY A 66 11.10 1.16 8.80
CA GLY A 66 11.78 1.61 7.58
C GLY A 66 10.85 1.90 6.40
N ILE A 67 9.54 1.88 6.60
CA ILE A 67 8.53 2.10 5.56
C ILE A 67 8.00 3.53 5.68
N GLN A 68 8.06 4.32 4.60
CA GLN A 68 7.60 5.70 4.60
C GLN A 68 6.13 5.80 4.20
N VAL A 69 5.33 6.54 4.96
CA VAL A 69 3.91 6.79 4.64
C VAL A 69 3.77 8.16 3.97
N ILE A 70 3.47 8.17 2.67
CA ILE A 70 3.44 9.39 1.85
C ILE A 70 2.12 9.55 1.10
N ALA A 71 1.78 10.79 0.75
CA ALA A 71 0.61 11.07 -0.08
C ALA A 71 0.96 10.87 -1.56
N PRO A 72 -0.02 10.57 -2.44
CA PRO A 72 0.22 10.45 -3.87
C PRO A 72 0.96 11.65 -4.47
N GLN A 73 0.63 12.89 -4.07
CA GLN A 73 1.33 14.08 -4.57
C GLN A 73 2.80 14.16 -4.17
N GLU A 74 3.16 13.59 -3.01
CA GLU A 74 4.56 13.54 -2.58
C GLU A 74 5.33 12.47 -3.33
N PHE A 75 4.69 11.33 -3.62
CA PHE A 75 5.29 10.28 -4.44
C PHE A 75 5.57 10.75 -5.86
N LEU A 76 4.66 11.52 -6.47
CA LEU A 76 4.89 12.13 -7.78
C LEU A 76 6.14 13.01 -7.80
N LYS A 77 6.35 13.83 -6.75
CA LYS A 77 7.57 14.64 -6.62
C LYS A 77 8.84 13.80 -6.50
N ILE A 78 8.77 12.63 -5.86
CA ILE A 78 9.89 11.68 -5.78
C ILE A 78 10.21 11.11 -7.17
N LEU A 79 9.18 10.85 -7.98
CA LEU A 79 9.34 10.39 -9.37
C LEU A 79 9.83 11.49 -10.33
N GLY A 80 9.86 12.75 -9.89
CA GLY A 80 10.31 13.89 -10.69
C GLY A 80 9.21 14.61 -11.47
N GLU A 81 7.95 14.38 -11.12
CA GLU A 81 6.80 15.14 -11.62
C GLU A 81 6.51 16.42 -10.80
#